data_AF-A0A2E6U6D4-F1
#
_entry.id   AF-A0A2E6U6D4-F1
#
_cell.length_a   1.000
_cell.length_b   1.000
_cell.length_c   1.000
_cell.angle_alpha   90.00
_cell.angle_beta   90.00
_cell.angle_gamma   90.00
#
_symmetry.space_group_name_H-M   'P 1'
#
loop_
_entity.id
_entity.type
_entity.pdbx_description
1 polymer ?
#
loop_
_entity_poly.entity_id
_entity_poly.type
_entity_poly.pdbx_seq_one_letter_code
_entity_poly.pdbx_strand_id
1 'polypeptide(L)'
;MCKHLLCVLTVVLLLPLSGCVVEEPSELEGDWYFVEDLVLDFKRDGVIMGYVDDDEREGRWFVDDDGLLNVEWDDDSEAFASVQFEVNGTWLFIYDSADDACGVLSRTSIDSSVWYDELEALTYPSFCPSEDEA
;
A
#
# COMPACT_ATOMS: atom_id res chain seq x y z
N MET A 1 18.47 62.04 25.43
CA MET A 1 18.93 62.46 24.09
C MET A 1 20.27 61.80 23.81
N CYS A 2 20.30 60.79 22.93
CA CYS A 2 21.41 60.51 22.02
C CYS A 2 20.86 59.58 20.93
N LYS A 3 20.43 60.18 19.82
CA LYS A 3 20.25 59.53 18.53
C LYS A 3 21.64 59.34 17.91
N HIS A 4 21.71 58.43 16.94
CA HIS A 4 22.79 58.10 15.97
C HIS A 4 23.27 56.66 16.23
N LEU A 5 23.48 55.79 15.26
CA LEU A 5 23.21 55.73 13.83
C LEU A 5 23.75 54.33 13.42
N LEU A 6 22.95 53.55 12.71
CA LEU A 6 23.33 52.52 11.74
C LEU A 6 24.35 51.40 12.05
N CYS A 7 23.97 50.23 11.51
CA CYS A 7 24.77 49.28 10.74
C CYS A 7 25.25 47.98 11.42
N VAL A 8 24.54 46.92 10.99
CA VAL A 8 25.09 45.62 10.54
C VAL A 8 25.65 44.71 11.62
N LEU A 9 24.86 43.67 11.95
CA LEU A 9 25.43 42.34 12.15
C LEU A 9 24.49 41.28 11.57
N THR A 10 24.65 41.04 10.26
CA THR A 10 24.25 39.83 9.56
C THR A 10 25.15 38.67 10.02
N VAL A 11 24.62 37.75 10.83
CA VAL A 11 25.15 36.37 11.00
C VAL A 11 23.94 35.49 11.35
N VAL A 12 23.24 34.95 10.35
CA VAL A 12 23.34 33.54 9.91
C VAL A 12 23.24 32.55 11.07
N LEU A 13 22.03 32.03 11.29
CA LEU A 13 21.83 30.62 11.54
C LEU A 13 20.77 30.13 10.55
N LEU A 14 21.25 29.89 9.33
CA LEU A 14 20.67 28.95 8.39
C LEU A 14 20.68 27.59 9.09
N LEU A 15 19.57 27.23 9.74
CA LEU A 15 19.31 25.83 10.04
C LEU A 15 19.11 25.16 8.68
N PRO A 16 19.88 24.12 8.32
CA PRO A 16 19.49 23.31 7.19
C PRO A 16 18.12 22.74 7.55
N LEU A 17 17.08 23.12 6.79
CA LEU A 17 15.92 22.27 6.60
C LEU A 17 16.41 21.03 5.85
N SER A 18 17.22 20.21 6.52
CA SER A 18 17.33 18.80 6.17
C SER A 18 15.95 18.26 6.51
N GLY A 19 15.09 18.19 5.51
CA GLY A 19 13.83 17.48 5.61
C GLY A 19 14.16 16.06 6.03
N CYS A 20 13.99 15.77 7.32
CA CYS A 20 13.51 14.45 7.69
C CYS A 20 12.11 14.38 7.08
N VAL A 21 12.03 13.97 5.82
CA VAL A 21 10.89 13.18 5.36
C VAL A 21 10.91 11.99 6.30
N VAL A 22 10.11 12.07 7.37
CA VAL A 22 9.60 10.88 7.99
C VAL A 22 8.71 10.32 6.90
N GLU A 23 9.22 9.33 6.18
CA GLU A 23 8.41 8.53 5.27
C GLU A 23 7.31 7.95 6.16
N GLU A 24 6.09 8.47 6.03
CA GLU A 24 4.95 7.91 6.74
C GLU A 24 4.82 6.46 6.27
N PRO A 25 4.62 5.50 7.20
CA PRO A 25 4.49 4.11 6.81
C PRO A 25 3.33 4.00 5.82
N SER A 26 3.56 3.29 4.72
CA SER A 26 2.52 3.07 3.73
C SER A 26 1.36 2.30 4.37
N GLU A 27 0.13 2.65 4.02
CA GLU A 27 -1.07 1.95 4.51
C GLU A 27 -1.08 0.47 4.08
N LEU A 28 -0.27 0.09 3.09
CA LEU A 28 -0.09 -1.29 2.68
C LEU A 28 0.77 -2.13 3.63
N GLU A 29 1.65 -1.51 4.43
CA GLU A 29 2.60 -2.26 5.26
C GLU A 29 1.91 -3.25 6.21
N GLY A 30 2.44 -4.47 6.27
CA GLY A 30 1.99 -5.55 7.14
C GLY A 30 1.23 -6.66 6.43
N ASP A 31 0.56 -7.47 7.25
CA ASP A 31 -0.07 -8.73 6.87
C ASP A 31 -1.46 -8.50 6.27
N TRP A 32 -1.76 -9.24 5.20
CA TRP A 32 -3.04 -9.25 4.50
C TRP A 32 -3.52 -10.67 4.26
N TYR A 33 -4.76 -10.91 4.68
CA TYR A 33 -5.37 -12.23 4.73
C TYR A 33 -6.52 -12.33 3.73
N PHE A 34 -6.64 -13.51 3.13
CA PHE A 34 -7.87 -13.95 2.50
C PHE A 34 -8.50 -14.99 3.41
N VAL A 35 -9.68 -14.68 3.96
CA VAL A 35 -10.31 -15.53 4.98
C VAL A 35 -9.33 -15.74 6.15
N GLU A 36 -8.86 -16.97 6.37
CA GLU A 36 -7.97 -17.32 7.47
C GLU A 36 -6.49 -17.34 7.05
N ASP A 37 -6.20 -17.35 5.75
CA ASP A 37 -4.88 -17.58 5.19
C ASP A 37 -4.14 -16.26 4.97
N LEU A 38 -2.87 -16.20 5.40
CA LEU A 38 -1.98 -15.08 5.08
C LEU A 38 -1.60 -15.16 3.61
N VAL A 39 -1.97 -14.15 2.81
CA VAL A 39 -1.74 -14.16 1.36
C VAL A 39 -0.61 -13.23 0.97
N LEU A 40 -0.56 -12.03 1.57
CA LEU A 40 0.48 -11.03 1.29
C LEU A 40 1.01 -10.43 2.59
N ASP A 41 2.29 -10.11 2.60
CA ASP A 41 2.96 -9.42 3.71
C ASP A 41 3.92 -8.38 3.15
N PHE A 42 3.49 -7.11 3.21
CA PHE A 42 4.25 -5.98 2.69
C PHE A 42 5.21 -5.45 3.76
N LYS A 43 6.50 -5.70 3.56
CA LYS A 43 7.55 -5.19 4.44
C LYS A 43 7.92 -3.76 4.09
N ARG A 44 8.24 -2.98 5.12
CA ARG A 44 8.65 -1.56 5.00
C ARG A 44 9.88 -1.32 4.13
N ASP A 45 10.77 -2.29 4.04
CA ASP A 45 11.98 -2.21 3.20
C ASP A 45 11.71 -2.51 1.71
N GLY A 46 10.42 -2.59 1.33
CA GLY A 46 9.96 -2.84 -0.03
C GLY A 46 10.06 -4.31 -0.42
N VAL A 47 10.26 -5.23 0.54
CA VAL A 47 10.11 -6.67 0.32
C VAL A 47 8.64 -7.06 0.45
N ILE A 48 8.15 -7.93 -0.40
CA ILE A 48 6.82 -8.54 -0.28
C ILE A 48 6.97 -10.06 -0.18
N MET A 49 6.27 -10.67 0.75
CA MET A 49 6.09 -12.12 0.79
C MET A 49 4.67 -12.43 0.31
N GLY A 50 4.51 -13.48 -0.49
CA GLY A 50 3.20 -13.99 -0.87
C GLY A 50 3.25 -15.44 -1.30
N TYR A 51 2.07 -16.03 -1.52
CA TYR A 51 1.93 -17.40 -2.00
C TYR A 51 1.47 -17.41 -3.45
N VAL A 52 2.27 -17.99 -4.34
CA VAL A 52 1.95 -18.20 -5.75
C VAL A 52 2.00 -19.70 -6.03
N ASP A 53 0.87 -20.29 -6.44
CA ASP A 53 0.73 -21.73 -6.66
C ASP A 53 1.11 -22.59 -5.42
N ASP A 54 0.70 -22.16 -4.23
CA ASP A 54 1.02 -22.76 -2.92
C ASP A 54 2.50 -22.69 -2.47
N ASP A 55 3.37 -22.06 -3.28
CA ASP A 55 4.77 -21.82 -2.92
C ASP A 55 4.95 -20.39 -2.40
N GLU A 56 5.60 -20.26 -1.24
CA GLU A 56 6.02 -18.97 -0.71
C GLU A 56 7.06 -18.34 -1.64
N ARG A 57 6.81 -17.11 -2.08
CA ARG A 57 7.70 -16.31 -2.90
C ARG A 57 8.02 -14.99 -2.23
N GLU A 58 9.25 -14.56 -2.44
CA GLU A 58 9.73 -13.22 -2.11
C GLU A 58 9.74 -12.36 -3.37
N GLY A 59 9.47 -11.08 -3.21
CA GLY A 59 9.58 -10.11 -4.27
C GLY A 59 9.80 -8.70 -3.75
N ARG A 60 9.65 -7.74 -4.66
CA ARG A 60 9.71 -6.31 -4.39
C ARG A 60 8.35 -5.69 -4.61
N TRP A 61 8.02 -4.70 -3.80
CA TRP A 61 6.83 -3.88 -4.00
C TRP A 61 7.14 -2.40 -3.82
N PHE A 62 6.38 -1.57 -4.53
CA PHE A 62 6.36 -0.12 -4.36
C PHE A 62 5.08 0.47 -4.92
N VAL A 63 4.73 1.68 -4.47
CA VAL A 63 3.66 2.48 -5.07
C VAL A 63 4.33 3.58 -5.91
N ASP A 64 3.92 3.72 -7.16
CA ASP A 64 4.47 4.75 -8.05
C ASP A 64 3.78 6.11 -7.89
N ASP A 65 4.28 7.11 -8.63
CA ASP A 65 3.75 8.48 -8.60
C ASP A 65 2.30 8.59 -9.13
N ASP A 66 1.85 7.60 -9.91
CA ASP A 66 0.47 7.49 -10.42
C ASP A 66 -0.47 6.81 -9.40
N GLY A 67 0.08 6.31 -8.28
CA GLY A 67 -0.67 5.66 -7.21
C GLY A 67 -0.95 4.18 -7.49
N LEU A 68 -0.25 3.54 -8.42
CA LEU A 68 -0.40 2.12 -8.71
C LEU A 68 0.53 1.29 -7.83
N LEU A 69 0.05 0.14 -7.40
CA LEU A 69 0.85 -0.86 -6.70
C LEU A 69 1.61 -1.67 -7.75
N ASN A 70 2.94 -1.65 -7.64
CA ASN A 70 3.84 -2.41 -8.48
C ASN A 70 4.43 -3.55 -7.65
N VAL A 71 4.33 -4.78 -8.16
CA VAL A 71 4.86 -6.01 -7.55
C VAL A 71 5.74 -6.72 -8.57
N GLU A 72 6.94 -7.10 -8.14
CA GLU A 72 7.93 -7.84 -8.93
C GLU A 72 8.41 -9.04 -8.12
N TRP A 73 8.11 -10.27 -8.58
CA TRP A 73 8.53 -11.49 -7.88
C TRP A 73 9.93 -11.93 -8.34
N ASP A 74 10.81 -12.31 -7.39
CA ASP A 74 12.23 -12.54 -7.67
C ASP A 74 12.51 -13.72 -8.62
N ASP A 75 11.66 -14.74 -8.61
CA ASP A 75 11.84 -15.97 -9.39
C ASP A 75 11.22 -15.92 -10.80
N ASP A 76 10.53 -14.83 -11.16
CA ASP A 76 9.90 -14.68 -12.48
C ASP A 76 9.90 -13.23 -12.95
N SER A 77 10.87 -12.87 -13.80
CA SER A 77 10.98 -11.53 -14.38
C SER A 77 9.80 -11.12 -15.28
N GLU A 78 8.91 -12.06 -15.63
CA GLU A 78 7.66 -11.75 -16.34
C GLU A 78 6.46 -11.59 -15.39
N ALA A 79 6.60 -11.88 -14.09
CA ALA A 79 5.59 -11.66 -13.07
C ALA A 79 5.67 -10.26 -12.45
N PHE A 80 5.86 -9.24 -13.31
CA PHE A 80 5.67 -7.85 -12.92
C PHE A 80 4.19 -7.47 -13.09
N ALA A 81 3.55 -7.05 -12.00
CA ALA A 81 2.17 -6.57 -12.01
C ALA A 81 2.14 -5.12 -11.55
N SER A 82 1.47 -4.27 -12.33
CA SER A 82 1.12 -2.90 -11.95
C SER A 82 -0.40 -2.80 -11.90
N VAL A 83 -0.94 -2.63 -10.68
CA VAL A 83 -2.37 -2.81 -10.40
C VAL A 83 -2.94 -1.61 -9.65
N GLN A 84 -4.20 -1.30 -9.93
CA GLN A 84 -4.97 -0.36 -9.11
C GLN A 84 -5.28 -1.01 -7.76
N PHE A 85 -5.18 -0.24 -6.69
CA PHE A 85 -5.51 -0.70 -5.36
C PHE A 85 -6.14 0.42 -4.52
N GLU A 86 -6.85 0.04 -3.46
CA GLU A 86 -7.31 0.96 -2.42
C GLU A 86 -7.27 0.27 -1.07
N VAL A 87 -6.77 0.98 -0.05
CA VAL A 87 -6.91 0.58 1.35
C VAL A 87 -8.08 1.35 1.96
N ASN A 88 -9.14 0.64 2.35
CA ASN A 88 -10.30 1.20 3.04
C ASN A 88 -10.34 0.67 4.48
N GLY A 89 -9.69 1.39 5.40
CA GLY A 89 -9.58 0.97 6.80
C GLY A 89 -8.76 -0.32 6.93
N THR A 90 -9.43 -1.43 7.24
CA THR A 90 -8.80 -2.75 7.40
C THR A 90 -8.87 -3.61 6.15
N TRP A 91 -9.44 -3.10 5.05
CA TRP A 91 -9.64 -3.84 3.81
C TRP A 91 -8.73 -3.32 2.72
N LEU A 92 -8.18 -4.22 1.91
CA LEU A 92 -7.39 -3.94 0.73
C LEU A 92 -8.14 -4.51 -0.47
N PHE A 93 -8.36 -3.64 -1.45
CA PHE A 93 -8.93 -3.98 -2.75
C PHE A 93 -7.80 -3.89 -3.77
N ILE A 94 -7.61 -4.95 -4.57
CA ILE A 94 -6.63 -4.99 -5.66
C ILE A 94 -7.37 -5.39 -6.93
N TYR A 95 -7.28 -4.58 -7.99
CA TYR A 95 -7.87 -4.93 -9.27
C TYR A 95 -7.01 -5.95 -10.01
N ASP A 96 -7.61 -7.11 -10.32
CA ASP A 96 -7.04 -8.12 -11.19
C ASP A 96 -7.61 -7.99 -12.60
N SER A 97 -6.78 -7.53 -13.52
CA SER A 97 -7.14 -7.38 -14.93
C SER A 97 -7.32 -8.70 -15.69
N ALA A 98 -6.78 -9.81 -15.17
CA ALA A 98 -6.90 -11.12 -15.81
C ALA A 98 -8.30 -11.70 -15.60
N ASP A 99 -8.84 -11.54 -14.40
CA ASP A 99 -10.17 -12.02 -14.01
C ASP A 99 -11.27 -10.94 -14.10
N ASP A 100 -10.90 -9.71 -14.46
CA ASP A 100 -11.77 -8.52 -14.45
C ASP A 100 -12.56 -8.43 -13.15
N ALA A 101 -11.84 -8.53 -12.03
CA ALA A 101 -12.40 -8.63 -10.69
C ALA A 101 -11.50 -7.93 -9.67
N CYS A 102 -12.03 -7.66 -8.48
CA CYS A 102 -11.22 -7.20 -7.35
C CYS A 102 -10.93 -8.35 -6.39
N GLY A 103 -9.64 -8.59 -6.12
CA GLY A 103 -9.20 -9.30 -4.94
C GLY A 103 -9.47 -8.46 -3.69
N VAL A 104 -10.04 -9.08 -2.66
CA VAL A 104 -10.35 -8.42 -1.39
C VAL A 104 -9.59 -9.14 -0.28
N LEU A 105 -8.77 -8.38 0.46
CA LEU A 105 -7.97 -8.86 1.57
C LEU A 105 -8.27 -8.06 2.84
N SER A 106 -8.11 -8.70 3.99
CA SER A 106 -8.29 -8.09 5.30
C SER A 106 -6.98 -8.00 6.07
N ARG A 107 -6.83 -6.98 6.92
CA ARG A 107 -5.69 -6.85 7.84
C ARG A 107 -5.65 -7.95 8.90
N THR A 108 -6.77 -8.64 9.12
CA THR A 108 -6.91 -9.68 10.12
C THR A 108 -7.45 -10.95 9.49
N SER A 109 -6.95 -12.09 9.95
CA SER A 109 -7.54 -13.40 9.69
C SER A 109 -9.00 -13.41 10.18
N ILE A 110 -9.93 -13.73 9.29
CA ILE A 110 -11.38 -13.75 9.49
C ILE A 110 -11.88 -15.16 9.20
N ASP A 111 -12.64 -15.73 10.12
CA ASP A 111 -13.22 -17.06 9.97
C ASP A 111 -14.12 -17.14 8.71
N SER A 112 -13.99 -18.24 7.97
CA SER A 112 -14.75 -18.47 6.73
C SER A 112 -16.27 -18.35 6.88
N SER A 113 -16.83 -18.60 8.06
CA SER A 113 -18.27 -18.49 8.32
C SER A 113 -18.79 -17.06 8.43
N VAL A 114 -17.90 -16.08 8.64
CA VAL A 114 -18.27 -14.65 8.74
C VAL A 114 -17.71 -13.82 7.58
N TRP A 115 -16.74 -14.35 6.83
CA TRP A 115 -16.10 -13.65 5.71
C TRP A 115 -17.10 -13.05 4.71
N TYR A 116 -18.06 -13.85 4.27
CA TYR A 116 -19.06 -13.40 3.27
C TYR A 116 -20.01 -12.33 3.83
N ASP A 117 -20.41 -12.45 5.09
CA ASP A 117 -21.25 -11.43 5.75
C ASP A 117 -20.51 -10.08 5.85
N GLU A 118 -19.19 -10.12 6.08
CA GLU A 118 -18.35 -8.93 6.08
C GLU A 118 -18.21 -8.34 4.67
N LEU A 119 -17.98 -9.17 3.64
CA LEU A 119 -17.88 -8.72 2.24
C LEU A 119 -19.16 -8.01 1.77
N GLU A 120 -20.34 -8.54 2.09
CA GLU A 120 -21.63 -7.93 1.73
C GLU A 120 -21.83 -6.56 2.38
N ALA A 121 -21.17 -6.29 3.51
CA ALA A 121 -21.23 -5.00 4.20
C ALA A 121 -20.22 -3.97 3.66
N LEU A 122 -19.28 -4.38 2.81
CA LEU A 122 -18.25 -3.49 2.27
C LEU A 122 -18.79 -2.54 1.20
N THR A 123 -18.21 -1.36 1.18
CA THR A 123 -18.34 -0.45 0.03
C THR A 123 -17.13 -0.62 -0.85
N TYR A 124 -17.35 -1.16 -2.06
CA TYR A 124 -16.27 -1.41 -3.01
C TYR A 124 -15.83 -0.11 -3.70
N PRO A 125 -14.52 0.04 -3.99
CA PRO A 125 -14.02 1.13 -4.83
C PRO A 125 -14.64 1.11 -6.23
N SER A 126 -14.71 2.28 -6.88
CA SER A 126 -15.37 2.41 -8.20
C SER A 126 -14.67 1.68 -9.35
N PHE A 127 -13.40 1.31 -9.18
CA PHE A 127 -12.66 0.50 -10.16
C PHE A 127 -12.96 -0.99 -10.02
N CYS A 128 -13.57 -1.42 -8.91
CA CYS A 128 -14.00 -2.79 -8.75
C CYS A 128 -15.32 -3.01 -9.48
N PRO A 129 -15.41 -4.02 -10.38
CA PRO A 129 -16.66 -4.36 -11.02
C PRO A 129 -17.65 -4.84 -9.95
N SER A 130 -18.89 -4.37 -10.03
CA SER A 130 -19.97 -4.86 -9.17
C SER A 130 -20.32 -6.30 -9.56
N GLU A 131 -20.66 -7.14 -8.58
CA GLU A 131 -21.12 -8.52 -8.80
C GLU A 131 -22.35 -8.62 -9.74
N ASP A 132 -23.05 -7.51 -9.97
CA ASP A 132 -24.18 -7.40 -10.90
C ASP A 132 -23.80 -7.32 -12.40
N GLU A 133 -22.50 -7.22 -12.75
CA GLU A 133 -22.04 -7.09 -14.16
C GLU A 133 -21.27 -8.32 -14.70
N ALA A 134 -21.27 -9.46 -13.98
CA ALA A 134 -20.69 -10.74 -14.44
C ALA A 134 -21.70 -11.69 -15.12
#